data_AF-A0A6V7J9G7-F1
#
_entry.id   AF-A0A6V7J9G7-F1
#
_cell.length_a   1.000
_cell.length_b   1.000
_cell.length_c   1.000
_cell.angle_alpha   90.00
_cell.angle_beta   90.00
_cell.angle_gamma   90.00
#
_symmetry.space_group_name_H-M   'P 1'
#
loop_
_entity.id
_entity.type
_entity.pdbx_description
1 polymer ?
#
loop_
_entity_poly.entity_id
_entity_poly.type
_entity_poly.pdbx_seq_one_letter_code
_entity_poly.pdbx_strand_id
1 'polypeptide(L)'
;KELIREVEMGPFKHTVDDGLDLRKAAFECMYTLLDSCLDRFDVFEFLQHVENGLKDHYDIKMLTYLMTARLAQLCPAAVLQ
;
A
#
# COMPACT_ATOMS: atom_id res chain seq x y z
N LYS A 1 0.36 11.10 -12.20
CA LYS A 1 1.52 11.91 -11.73
C LYS A 1 1.17 13.39 -11.53
N GLU A 2 -0.11 13.75 -11.49
CA GLU A 2 -0.54 15.16 -11.37
C GLU A 2 -0.37 15.74 -9.95
N LEU A 3 -0.21 14.87 -8.93
CA LEU A 3 -0.11 15.24 -7.52
C LEU A 3 1.32 15.23 -6.96
N ILE A 4 2.34 15.04 -7.80
CA ILE A 4 3.74 15.03 -7.39
C ILE A 4 4.44 16.24 -7.98
N ARG A 5 5.04 17.06 -7.13
CA ARG A 5 5.79 18.27 -7.52
C ARG A 5 7.14 18.33 -6.84
N GLU A 6 8.13 18.88 -7.53
CA GLU A 6 9.42 19.21 -6.92
C GLU A 6 9.44 20.67 -6.48
N VAL A 7 9.84 20.91 -5.24
CA VAL A 7 10.02 22.24 -4.67
C VAL A 7 11.52 22.50 -4.57
N GLU A 8 11.98 23.58 -5.21
CA GLU A 8 13.36 24.04 -5.09
C GLU A 8 13.54 24.86 -3.81
N MET A 9 14.52 24.47 -3.00
CA MET A 9 14.94 25.14 -1.77
C MET A 9 16.41 25.56 -1.90
N GLY A 10 16.70 26.43 -2.88
CA GLY A 10 18.08 26.82 -3.23
C GLY A 10 18.81 25.68 -3.95
N PRO A 11 19.95 25.17 -3.43
CA PRO A 11 20.65 24.04 -4.05
C PRO A 11 19.95 22.68 -3.83
N PHE A 12 18.89 22.63 -3.02
CA PHE A 12 18.17 21.40 -2.69
C PHE A 12 16.85 21.29 -3.46
N LYS A 13 16.45 20.06 -3.79
CA LYS A 13 15.13 19.73 -4.33
C LYS A 13 14.40 18.81 -3.36
N HIS A 14 13.14 19.09 -3.11
CA HIS A 14 12.28 18.26 -2.29
C HIS A 14 11.04 17.87 -3.07
N THR A 15 10.80 16.56 -3.20
CA THR A 15 9.59 16.03 -3.82
C THR A 15 8.45 16.08 -2.81
N VAL A 16 7.38 16.78 -3.16
CA VAL A 16 6.12 16.80 -2.42
C VAL A 16 5.11 15.95 -3.18
N ASP A 17 4.51 14.99 -2.48
CA ASP A 17 3.46 14.12 -3.01
C ASP A 17 2.15 14.45 -2.28
N ASP A 18 1.34 15.30 -2.91
CA ASP A 18 0.07 15.78 -2.36
C ASP A 18 -1.00 14.65 -2.33
N GLY A 19 -0.72 13.50 -2.97
CA GLY A 19 -1.59 12.31 -2.94
C GLY A 19 -1.20 11.29 -1.88
N LEU A 20 -0.10 11.50 -1.13
CA LEU A 20 0.45 10.49 -0.21
C LEU A 20 -0.53 10.12 0.90
N ASP A 21 -1.15 11.11 1.55
CA ASP A 21 -2.06 10.86 2.68
C ASP A 21 -3.31 10.08 2.25
N LEU A 22 -3.83 10.36 1.05
CA LEU A 22 -4.97 9.61 0.50
C LEU A 22 -4.59 8.15 0.22
N ARG A 23 -3.38 7.90 -0.32
CA ARG A 23 -2.90 6.54 -0.52
C ARG A 23 -2.69 5.81 0.80
N LYS A 24 -2.13 6.47 1.82
CA LYS A 24 -1.99 5.90 3.18
C LYS A 24 -3.35 5.48 3.74
N ALA A 25 -4.35 6.35 3.67
CA ALA A 25 -5.70 6.04 4.14
C ALA A 25 -6.33 4.86 3.38
N ALA A 26 -6.08 4.73 2.07
CA ALA A 26 -6.56 3.60 1.30
C ALA A 26 -5.96 2.27 1.78
N PHE A 27 -4.64 2.21 2.01
CA PHE A 27 -3.98 1.01 2.53
C PHE A 27 -4.38 0.68 3.98
N GLU A 28 -4.62 1.69 4.82
CA GLU A 28 -5.17 1.50 6.17
C GLU A 28 -6.58 0.89 6.14
N CYS A 29 -7.42 1.34 5.21
CA CYS A 29 -8.74 0.75 4.97
C CYS A 29 -8.62 -0.71 4.53
N MET A 30 -7.74 -1.00 3.56
CA MET A 30 -7.48 -2.37 3.12
C MET A 30 -6.99 -3.27 4.25
N TYR A 31 -6.09 -2.78 5.11
CA TYR A 31 -5.63 -3.52 6.29
C TYR A 31 -6.77 -3.85 7.25
N THR A 32 -7.70 -2.92 7.46
CA THR A 32 -8.90 -3.17 8.28
C THR A 32 -9.80 -4.22 7.65
N LEU A 33 -10.01 -4.15 6.33
CA LEU A 33 -10.85 -5.11 5.59
C LEU A 33 -10.26 -6.53 5.59
N LEU A 34 -8.94 -6.66 5.63
CA LEU A 34 -8.24 -7.94 5.70
C LEU A 34 -8.65 -8.76 6.93
N ASP A 35 -8.96 -8.11 8.06
CA ASP A 35 -9.38 -8.79 9.29
C ASP A 35 -10.87 -9.12 9.31
N SER A 36 -11.72 -8.29 8.69
CA SER A 36 -13.17 -8.37 8.86
C SER A 36 -13.93 -9.01 7.70
N CYS A 37 -13.38 -9.00 6.48
CA CYS A 37 -14.17 -9.27 5.27
C CYS A 37 -13.36 -9.93 4.13
N LEU A 38 -12.24 -10.62 4.42
CA LEU A 38 -11.39 -11.20 3.36
C LEU A 38 -12.13 -12.17 2.43
N ASP A 39 -13.12 -12.89 2.95
CA ASP A 39 -13.97 -13.83 2.21
C ASP A 39 -14.96 -13.15 1.23
N ARG A 40 -15.05 -11.82 1.25
CA ARG A 40 -16.01 -11.03 0.46
C ARG A 40 -15.39 -10.29 -0.72
N PHE A 41 -14.09 -10.44 -0.95
CA PHE A 41 -13.38 -9.80 -2.06
C PHE A 41 -12.53 -10.81 -2.83
N ASP A 42 -12.16 -10.45 -4.05
CA ASP A 42 -11.17 -11.21 -4.82
C ASP A 42 -9.78 -11.06 -4.19
N VAL A 43 -9.27 -12.17 -3.66
CA VAL A 43 -7.95 -12.21 -2.99
C VAL A 43 -6.83 -11.87 -3.96
N PHE A 44 -6.95 -12.20 -5.25
CA PHE A 44 -5.91 -11.91 -6.25
C PHE A 44 -5.87 -10.42 -6.58
N GLU A 45 -7.03 -9.77 -6.73
CA GLU A 45 -7.10 -8.31 -6.90
C GLU A 45 -6.54 -7.59 -5.67
N PHE A 46 -6.87 -8.07 -4.47
CA PHE A 46 -6.31 -7.55 -3.23
C PHE A 46 -4.77 -7.69 -3.19
N LEU A 47 -4.24 -8.85 -3.58
CA LEU A 47 -2.80 -9.10 -3.65
C LEU A 47 -2.09 -8.18 -4.65
N GLN A 48 -2.70 -7.87 -5.80
CA GLN A 48 -2.14 -6.90 -6.75
C GLN A 48 -1.99 -5.51 -6.12
N HIS A 49 -2.98 -5.06 -5.34
CA HIS A 49 -2.89 -3.80 -4.61
C HIS A 49 -1.82 -3.83 -3.50
N VAL A 50 -1.69 -4.95 -2.79
CA VAL A 50 -0.61 -5.16 -1.82
C VAL A 50 0.75 -5.11 -2.51
N GLU A 51 0.94 -5.77 -3.66
CA GLU A 51 2.20 -5.72 -4.41
C GLU A 51 2.57 -4.27 -4.81
N ASN A 52 1.58 -3.46 -5.20
CA ASN A 52 1.79 -2.04 -5.49
C ASN A 52 2.23 -1.24 -4.26
N GLY A 53 1.66 -1.53 -3.08
CA GLY A 53 2.06 -0.92 -1.81
C GLY A 53 3.51 -1.19 -1.44
N LEU A 54 4.05 -2.36 -1.81
CA LEU A 54 5.47 -2.71 -1.58
C LEU A 54 6.44 -1.87 -2.41
N LYS A 55 5.95 -1.18 -3.44
CA LYS A 55 6.74 -0.31 -4.33
C LYS A 55 6.56 1.18 -4.01
N ASP A 56 5.63 1.54 -3.12
CA ASP A 56 5.26 2.93 -2.80
C ASP A 56 6.20 3.59 -1.75
N HIS A 57 5.77 4.71 -1.18
CA HIS A 57 6.42 5.46 -0.12
C HIS A 57 6.69 4.59 1.11
N TYR A 58 7.74 4.93 1.86
CA TYR A 58 8.20 4.17 3.03
C TYR A 58 7.07 3.83 4.02
N ASP A 59 6.25 4.83 4.38
CA ASP A 59 5.13 4.63 5.31
C ASP A 59 4.12 3.57 4.81
N ILE A 60 3.81 3.58 3.51
CA ILE A 60 2.89 2.61 2.90
C ILE A 60 3.55 1.23 2.87
N LYS A 61 4.84 1.15 2.52
CA LYS A 61 5.61 -0.11 2.54
C LYS A 61 5.56 -0.79 3.90
N MET A 62 5.73 -0.02 4.97
CA MET A 62 5.70 -0.56 6.34
C MET A 62 4.37 -1.23 6.66
N LEU A 63 3.24 -0.59 6.34
CA LEU A 63 1.91 -1.20 6.52
C LEU A 63 1.72 -2.40 5.60
N THR A 64 2.21 -2.31 4.37
CA THR A 64 2.08 -3.38 3.37
C THR A 64 2.86 -4.63 3.78
N TYR A 65 4.04 -4.52 4.39
CA TYR A 65 4.76 -5.67 4.95
C TYR A 65 3.93 -6.41 6.01
N LEU A 66 3.19 -5.69 6.84
CA LEU A 66 2.29 -6.28 7.83
C LEU A 66 1.10 -6.99 7.16
N MET A 67 0.53 -6.39 6.10
CA MET A 67 -0.51 -7.02 5.28
C MET A 67 -0.01 -8.32 4.65
N THR A 68 1.18 -8.32 4.02
CA THR A 68 1.78 -9.51 3.41
C THR A 68 2.01 -10.61 4.45
N ALA A 69 2.55 -10.27 5.62
CA ALA A 69 2.75 -11.23 6.70
C ALA A 69 1.44 -11.88 7.15
N ARG A 70 0.34 -11.11 7.22
CA ARG A 70 -0.99 -11.64 7.55
C ARG A 70 -1.58 -12.49 6.44
N LEU A 71 -1.47 -12.07 5.19
CA LEU A 71 -1.93 -12.86 4.03
C LEU A 71 -1.19 -14.20 3.93
N ALA A 72 0.10 -14.24 4.24
CA ALA A 72 0.86 -15.49 4.28
C ALA A 72 0.31 -16.47 5.34
N GLN A 73 -0.32 -15.98 6.41
CA GLN A 73 -0.97 -16.82 7.43
C GLN A 73 -2.40 -17.20 7.05
N LEU A 74 -3.16 -16.27 6.47
CA LEU A 74 -4.59 -16.47 6.15
C LEU A 74 -4.81 -17.25 4.86
N CYS A 75 -4.02 -16.99 3.82
CA CYS A 75 -4.17 -17.57 2.49
C CYS A 75 -2.80 -17.87 1.83
N PRO A 76 -1.98 -18.78 2.42
CA PRO A 76 -0.62 -19.05 1.96
C PRO A 76 -0.54 -19.48 0.50
N ALA A 77 -1.53 -20.24 0.01
CA ALA A 77 -1.55 -20.72 -1.37
C ALA A 77 -1.65 -19.56 -2.38
N ALA A 78 -2.45 -18.53 -2.09
CA ALA A 78 -2.62 -17.38 -2.96
C ALA A 78 -1.35 -16.50 -3.03
N VAL A 79 -0.57 -16.46 -1.93
CA VAL A 79 0.68 -15.68 -1.85
C VAL A 79 1.84 -16.36 -2.59
N LEU A 80 1.81 -17.69 -2.75
CA LEU A 80 2.89 -18.46 -3.37
C LEU A 80 2.76 -18.65 -4.89
N GLN A 81 1.66 -18.18 -5.50
CA GLN A 81 1.42 -18.25 -6.95
C GLN A 81 2.09 -17.11 -7.71
#